data_AF-A0A1W4XQG1-F1
#
_entry.id   AF-A0A1W4XQG1-F1
#
_cell.length_a   1.000
_cell.length_b   1.000
_cell.length_c   1.000
_cell.angle_alpha   90.00
_cell.angle_beta   90.00
_cell.angle_gamma   90.00
#
_symmetry.space_group_name_H-M   'P 1'
#
loop_
_entity.id
_entity.type
_entity.pdbx_description
1 polymer ?
#
loop_
_entity_poly.entity_id
_entity_poly.type
_entity_poly.pdbx_seq_one_letter_code
_entity_poly.pdbx_strand_id
1 'polypeptide(L)'
;MAPKAQNIPLQSTLGMKYPTYRDLRLKNTDIWLEGKRIDDGAEGLWRIHDDLYDLNDFIDKHPGGAFWLKMTKGTDITEAFEVHHISDSPEKLLPKYWKRKAKTSRNSPFSFKDDGFYRTLKRKVRPLLKDLPKRDSRWSNFYSDIMAFGLFLFGVLATRYIDFYFATICGILMALVTIAGHNYMHRKDNWRMYYPDLSLLQSREFRMFHIFSHHLYTNTIADLEISLHEPIMEFLPKRKSFVHRYLSIIYAPFYWLTLNHIGVIKRILIFLVLKRTSHFGFHDLVSFFPLLVMYVLGEQPFWIAFKMWFTATLVASLYFNLIGFTAAHHHPKIFHDGDKPRPEIPFDWGLGQLDAVMDRFEIDGSHFLILTNFGNHALHHFFPTLDHGQLKYLEPVFQETLKEFNIELRKTTIPTLMLGMFKQITNADPNSDPPELYLKSQKRN
;
A
#
# COMPACT_ATOMS: atom_id res chain seq x y z
N MET A 1 -20.12 -1.20 -39.39
CA MET A 1 -19.24 -1.71 -38.31
C MET A 1 -20.04 -1.66 -37.02
N ALA A 2 -20.26 -2.79 -36.36
CA ALA A 2 -20.86 -2.80 -35.03
C ALA A 2 -20.01 -1.92 -34.10
N PRO A 3 -20.62 -1.11 -33.21
CA PRO A 3 -19.86 -0.33 -32.24
C PRO A 3 -18.96 -1.31 -31.48
N LYS A 4 -17.65 -1.03 -31.43
CA LYS A 4 -16.72 -1.72 -30.53
C LYS A 4 -17.41 -1.75 -29.17
N ALA A 5 -17.66 -2.94 -28.64
CA ALA A 5 -18.27 -3.12 -27.33
C ALA A 5 -17.60 -2.13 -26.38
N GLN A 6 -18.34 -1.10 -25.97
CA GLN A 6 -17.87 -0.10 -25.04
C GLN A 6 -17.37 -0.88 -23.82
N ASN A 7 -16.17 -0.55 -23.32
CA ASN A 7 -15.65 -1.09 -22.08
C ASN A 7 -16.62 -0.72 -20.96
N ILE A 8 -17.62 -1.55 -20.70
CA ILE A 8 -18.48 -1.39 -19.54
C ILE A 8 -17.56 -1.53 -18.33
N PRO A 9 -17.47 -0.50 -17.47
CA PRO A 9 -16.63 -0.57 -16.28
C PRO A 9 -17.05 -1.78 -15.44
N LEU A 10 -16.08 -2.46 -14.82
CA LEU A 10 -16.37 -3.53 -13.88
C LEU A 10 -17.25 -2.97 -12.77
N GLN A 11 -18.41 -3.58 -12.57
CA GLN A 11 -19.31 -3.23 -11.48
C GLN A 11 -18.76 -3.83 -10.17
N SER A 12 -18.67 -3.01 -9.12
CA SER A 12 -18.25 -3.49 -7.81
C SER A 12 -19.24 -4.51 -7.26
N THR A 13 -18.75 -5.64 -6.79
CA THR A 13 -19.57 -6.64 -6.11
C THR A 13 -19.82 -6.27 -4.65
N LEU A 14 -19.07 -5.31 -4.11
CA LEU A 14 -19.32 -4.69 -2.81
C LEU A 14 -20.30 -3.50 -2.87
N GLY A 15 -20.81 -3.15 -4.04
CA GLY A 15 -21.77 -2.05 -4.22
C GLY A 15 -21.14 -0.65 -4.22
N MET A 16 -19.82 -0.55 -4.39
CA MET A 16 -19.13 0.74 -4.49
C MET A 16 -19.50 1.46 -5.79
N LYS A 17 -19.68 2.79 -5.72
CA LYS A 17 -19.75 3.63 -6.92
C LYS A 17 -18.41 3.56 -7.64
N TYR A 18 -18.45 3.44 -8.97
CA TYR A 18 -17.24 3.45 -9.79
C TYR A 18 -16.48 4.78 -9.61
N PRO A 19 -15.20 4.76 -9.18
CA PRO A 19 -14.50 5.99 -8.82
C PRO A 19 -14.34 6.96 -9.99
N THR A 20 -14.61 8.23 -9.72
CA THR A 20 -14.41 9.32 -10.67
C THR A 20 -12.94 9.41 -11.05
N TYR A 21 -12.67 9.62 -12.35
CA TYR A 21 -11.33 9.72 -12.96
C TYR A 21 -10.44 8.47 -12.93
N ARG A 22 -10.93 7.32 -12.45
CA ARG A 22 -10.17 6.07 -12.35
C ARG A 22 -9.52 5.63 -13.68
N ASP A 23 -10.22 5.83 -14.79
CA ASP A 23 -9.81 5.38 -16.13
C ASP A 23 -9.06 6.44 -16.96
N LEU A 24 -8.71 7.59 -16.35
CA LEU A 24 -7.87 8.57 -17.04
C LEU A 24 -6.49 7.97 -17.35
N ARG A 25 -5.98 8.23 -18.56
CA ARG A 25 -4.69 7.70 -19.03
C ARG A 25 -3.50 8.19 -18.19
N LEU A 26 -3.51 9.46 -17.83
CA LEU A 26 -2.48 10.09 -16.98
C LEU A 26 -2.97 10.23 -15.53
N LYS A 27 -3.44 9.13 -14.95
CA LYS A 27 -3.83 9.08 -13.55
C LYS A 27 -2.62 9.23 -12.61
N ASN A 28 -2.84 9.90 -11.50
CA ASN A 28 -1.92 10.07 -10.38
C ASN A 28 -2.74 10.24 -9.09
N THR A 29 -2.03 10.35 -7.97
CA THR A 29 -2.62 10.48 -6.63
C THR A 29 -3.42 11.75 -6.43
N ASP A 30 -3.01 12.89 -7.01
CA ASP A 30 -3.76 14.15 -6.94
C ASP A 30 -5.11 14.06 -7.68
N ILE A 31 -5.12 13.45 -8.88
CA ILE A 31 -6.34 13.19 -9.65
C ILE A 31 -7.27 12.22 -8.91
N TRP A 32 -6.71 11.20 -8.26
CA TRP A 32 -7.48 10.28 -7.43
C TRP A 32 -8.12 10.99 -6.23
N LEU A 33 -7.39 11.89 -5.55
CA LEU A 33 -7.96 12.72 -4.48
C LEU A 33 -9.05 13.67 -4.99
N GLU A 34 -8.89 14.26 -6.18
CA GLU A 34 -9.92 15.06 -6.83
C GLU A 34 -11.19 14.24 -7.09
N GLY A 35 -11.06 13.01 -7.59
CA GLY A 35 -12.16 12.07 -7.75
C GLY A 35 -12.86 11.76 -6.42
N LYS A 36 -12.09 11.45 -5.37
CA LYS A 36 -12.64 11.21 -4.03
C LYS A 36 -13.42 12.40 -3.47
N ARG A 37 -12.95 13.64 -3.67
CA ARG A 37 -13.70 14.84 -3.24
C ARG A 37 -15.08 14.95 -3.89
N ILE A 38 -15.23 14.42 -5.10
CA ILE A 38 -16.51 14.36 -5.81
C ILE A 38 -17.38 13.22 -5.26
N ASP A 39 -16.78 12.06 -5.00
CA ASP A 39 -17.50 10.82 -4.69
C ASP A 39 -17.87 10.63 -3.22
N ASP A 40 -17.09 11.21 -2.29
CA ASP A 40 -17.15 10.86 -0.86
C ASP A 40 -18.26 11.61 -0.08
N GLY A 41 -18.86 12.65 -0.68
CA GLY A 41 -19.92 13.43 -0.03
C GLY A 41 -19.47 14.17 1.23
N ALA A 42 -18.19 14.55 1.32
CA ALA A 42 -17.64 15.25 2.48
C ALA A 42 -17.86 16.78 2.47
N GLU A 43 -18.50 17.32 1.42
CA GLU A 43 -18.95 18.72 1.32
C GLU A 43 -17.83 19.77 1.58
N GLY A 44 -16.58 19.46 1.20
CA GLY A 44 -15.42 20.33 1.41
C GLY A 44 -14.82 20.29 2.83
N LEU A 45 -15.40 19.47 3.72
CA LEU A 45 -14.94 19.20 5.08
C LEU A 45 -14.28 17.81 5.16
N TRP A 46 -13.91 17.36 6.35
CA TRP A 46 -13.49 15.97 6.57
C TRP A 46 -14.68 15.17 7.06
N ARG A 47 -15.01 14.09 6.37
CA ARG A 47 -16.09 13.18 6.77
C ARG A 47 -15.52 12.02 7.58
N ILE A 48 -16.11 11.77 8.76
CA ILE A 48 -15.85 10.58 9.58
C ILE A 48 -17.23 10.00 9.94
N HIS A 49 -17.49 8.78 9.51
CA HIS A 49 -18.81 8.16 9.48
C HIS A 49 -19.82 9.05 8.74
N ASP A 50 -20.94 9.37 9.37
CA ASP A 50 -21.98 10.23 8.78
C ASP A 50 -21.88 11.70 9.22
N ASP A 51 -20.78 12.07 9.86
CA ASP A 51 -20.55 13.41 10.39
C ASP A 51 -19.43 14.15 9.65
N LEU A 52 -19.58 15.46 9.55
CA LEU A 52 -18.64 16.38 8.93
C LEU A 52 -17.96 17.24 9.99
N TYR A 53 -16.64 17.34 9.88
CA TYR A 53 -15.78 18.02 10.83
C TYR A 53 -14.94 19.09 10.13
N ASP A 54 -14.77 20.23 10.79
CA ASP A 54 -13.83 21.27 10.36
C ASP A 54 -12.55 21.17 11.16
N LEU A 55 -11.54 20.53 10.56
CA LEU A 55 -10.26 20.27 11.20
C LEU A 55 -9.20 21.34 10.89
N ASN A 56 -9.54 22.46 10.23
CA ASN A 56 -8.56 23.47 9.77
C ASN A 56 -7.61 23.91 10.89
N ASP A 57 -8.15 24.26 12.07
CA ASP A 57 -7.37 24.75 13.22
C ASP A 57 -6.59 23.65 13.95
N PHE A 58 -6.83 22.38 13.58
CA PHE A 58 -6.18 21.21 14.16
C PHE A 58 -5.07 20.65 13.27
N ILE A 59 -5.03 20.99 11.99
CA ILE A 59 -4.08 20.42 11.00
C ILE A 59 -2.64 20.41 11.52
N ASP A 60 -2.12 21.56 11.95
CA ASP A 60 -0.72 21.67 12.38
C ASP A 60 -0.50 21.19 13.83
N LYS A 61 -1.58 20.87 14.55
CA LYS A 61 -1.56 20.30 15.92
C LYS A 61 -1.71 18.78 15.91
N HIS A 62 -2.01 18.18 14.76
CA HIS A 62 -2.26 16.75 14.64
C HIS A 62 -1.01 15.95 15.03
N PRO A 63 -1.07 15.05 16.05
CA PRO A 63 0.11 14.30 16.51
C PRO A 63 0.75 13.44 15.43
N GLY A 64 -0.04 12.93 14.47
CA GLY A 64 0.44 12.17 13.32
C GLY A 64 1.11 13.01 12.22
N GLY A 65 1.05 14.34 12.32
CA GLY A 65 1.57 15.28 11.31
C GLY A 65 0.50 15.89 10.41
N ALA A 66 0.79 17.08 9.88
CA ALA A 66 -0.15 17.88 9.09
C ALA A 66 -0.46 17.30 7.71
N PHE A 67 0.46 16.51 7.13
CA PHE A 67 0.32 15.90 5.81
C PHE A 67 -1.03 15.21 5.64
N TRP A 68 -1.42 14.42 6.65
CA TRP A 68 -2.60 13.55 6.55
C TRP A 68 -3.89 14.34 6.34
N LEU A 69 -4.10 15.41 7.11
CA LEU A 69 -5.29 16.25 7.03
C LEU A 69 -5.23 17.24 5.85
N LYS A 70 -4.03 17.75 5.51
CA LYS A 70 -3.86 18.63 4.33
C LYS A 70 -4.25 17.93 3.03
N MET A 71 -3.81 16.69 2.84
CA MET A 71 -4.09 15.93 1.61
C MET A 71 -5.55 15.50 1.49
N THR A 72 -6.18 15.13 2.61
CA THR A 72 -7.53 14.54 2.65
C THR A 72 -8.66 15.55 2.86
N LYS A 73 -8.38 16.85 2.81
CA LYS A 73 -9.43 17.86 2.90
C LYS A 73 -10.47 17.64 1.80
N GLY A 74 -11.74 17.59 2.20
CA GLY A 74 -12.86 17.36 1.30
C GLY A 74 -13.13 15.88 0.97
N THR A 75 -12.54 14.92 1.68
CA THR A 75 -12.78 13.47 1.45
C THR A 75 -13.40 12.79 2.68
N ASP A 76 -13.91 11.57 2.47
CA ASP A 76 -14.25 10.64 3.55
C ASP A 76 -12.97 9.97 4.04
N ILE A 77 -12.68 10.16 5.33
CA ILE A 77 -11.49 9.66 6.02
C ILE A 77 -11.86 8.65 7.11
N THR A 78 -13.05 8.05 7.07
CA THR A 78 -13.54 7.12 8.10
C THR A 78 -12.60 5.93 8.30
N GLU A 79 -12.25 5.21 7.23
CA GLU A 79 -11.34 4.06 7.33
C GLU A 79 -9.96 4.51 7.85
N ALA A 80 -9.44 5.64 7.34
CA ALA A 80 -8.17 6.19 7.80
C ALA A 80 -8.20 6.55 9.30
N PHE A 81 -9.28 7.18 9.75
CA PHE A 81 -9.49 7.56 11.14
C PHE A 81 -9.54 6.33 12.03
N GLU A 82 -10.32 5.32 11.65
CA GLU A 82 -10.48 4.10 12.45
C GLU A 82 -9.20 3.28 12.56
N VAL A 83 -8.42 3.20 11.48
CA VAL A 83 -7.25 2.33 11.40
C VAL A 83 -6.00 2.94 12.03
N HIS A 84 -5.82 4.26 11.91
CA HIS A 84 -4.60 4.93 12.38
C HIS A 84 -4.71 5.42 13.83
N HIS A 85 -5.91 5.46 14.40
CA HIS A 85 -6.14 5.88 15.78
C HIS A 85 -6.55 4.70 16.67
N ILE A 86 -5.58 4.08 17.33
CA ILE A 86 -5.86 2.91 18.19
C ILE A 86 -6.43 3.34 19.57
N SER A 87 -5.97 4.47 20.13
CA SER A 87 -6.45 5.01 21.42
C SER A 87 -7.81 5.71 21.31
N ASP A 88 -8.53 5.90 22.42
CA ASP A 88 -9.82 6.63 22.47
C ASP A 88 -9.69 8.17 22.46
N SER A 89 -8.45 8.70 22.46
CA SER A 89 -8.23 10.15 22.58
C SER A 89 -8.79 10.94 21.38
N PRO A 90 -8.62 10.48 20.12
CA PRO A 90 -9.17 11.14 18.95
C PRO A 90 -10.69 11.17 18.96
N GLU A 91 -11.39 10.07 19.30
CA GLU A 91 -12.86 10.07 19.41
C GLU A 91 -13.36 11.09 20.44
N LYS A 92 -12.66 11.25 21.57
CA LYS A 92 -13.01 12.24 22.60
C LYS A 92 -12.73 13.68 22.18
N LEU A 93 -11.76 13.91 21.29
CA LEU A 93 -11.39 15.23 20.81
C LEU A 93 -12.33 15.71 19.69
N LEU A 94 -12.80 14.78 18.86
CA LEU A 94 -13.52 15.03 17.62
C LEU A 94 -14.76 15.93 17.75
N PRO A 95 -15.60 15.83 18.81
CA PRO A 95 -16.79 16.68 18.96
C PRO A 95 -16.51 18.18 18.93
N LYS A 96 -15.29 18.62 19.29
CA LYS A 96 -14.90 20.05 19.25
C LYS A 96 -14.90 20.63 17.83
N TYR A 97 -14.75 19.78 16.82
CA TYR A 97 -14.63 20.17 15.42
C TYR A 97 -15.88 19.83 14.60
N TRP A 98 -16.90 19.23 15.23
CA TRP A 98 -18.12 18.82 14.55
C TRP A 98 -18.88 20.02 14.00
N LYS A 99 -19.44 19.87 12.79
CA LYS A 99 -20.25 20.91 12.15
C LYS A 99 -21.68 20.46 11.90
N ARG A 100 -21.86 19.30 11.26
CA ARG A 100 -23.17 18.76 10.87
C ARG A 100 -23.04 17.33 10.36
N LYS A 101 -24.18 16.65 10.18
CA LYS A 101 -24.27 15.40 9.42
C LYS A 101 -24.07 15.64 7.92
N ALA A 102 -23.48 14.66 7.24
CA ALA A 102 -23.38 14.63 5.79
C ALA A 102 -24.77 14.45 5.14
N LYS A 103 -24.98 15.06 3.97
CA LYS A 103 -26.26 14.98 3.26
C LYS A 103 -26.50 13.67 2.52
N THR A 104 -25.43 12.96 2.16
CA THR A 104 -25.49 11.74 1.36
C THR A 104 -24.96 10.55 2.16
N SER A 105 -25.34 9.34 1.78
CA SER A 105 -24.71 8.13 2.31
C SER A 105 -23.21 8.09 1.96
N ARG A 106 -22.46 7.27 2.70
CA ARG A 106 -21.05 7.00 2.41
C ARG A 106 -20.90 6.17 1.14
N ASN A 107 -19.83 6.40 0.40
CA ASN A 107 -19.41 5.54 -0.72
C ASN A 107 -18.31 4.56 -0.24
N SER A 108 -18.63 3.76 0.77
CA SER A 108 -17.75 2.72 1.30
C SER A 108 -18.58 1.49 1.67
N PRO A 109 -18.12 0.28 1.35
CA PRO A 109 -18.84 -0.95 1.69
C PRO A 109 -18.61 -1.35 3.15
N PHE A 110 -17.65 -0.73 3.82
CA PHE A 110 -17.12 -1.18 5.09
C PHE A 110 -17.80 -0.50 6.29
N SER A 111 -17.97 -1.29 7.34
CA SER A 111 -18.48 -0.88 8.63
C SER A 111 -17.46 -1.10 9.74
N PHE A 112 -17.62 -0.32 10.80
CA PHE A 112 -16.83 -0.38 12.03
C PHE A 112 -17.76 -0.52 13.23
N LYS A 113 -18.66 -1.52 13.19
CA LYS A 113 -19.59 -1.80 14.29
C LYS A 113 -18.79 -2.10 15.56
N ASP A 114 -19.29 -1.67 16.71
CA ASP A 114 -18.57 -1.81 17.98
C ASP A 114 -18.37 -3.27 18.40
N ASP A 115 -19.29 -4.16 18.01
CA ASP A 115 -19.25 -5.61 18.18
C ASP A 115 -18.64 -6.35 16.97
N GLY A 116 -18.21 -5.61 15.93
CA GLY A 116 -17.52 -6.16 14.77
C GLY A 116 -16.11 -6.67 15.10
N PHE A 117 -15.55 -7.43 14.17
CA PHE A 117 -14.23 -8.06 14.31
C PHE A 117 -13.15 -7.02 14.53
N TYR A 118 -13.06 -5.99 13.66
CA TYR A 118 -11.98 -5.01 13.76
C TYR A 118 -12.03 -4.19 15.06
N ARG A 119 -13.20 -3.68 15.44
CA ARG A 119 -13.36 -2.91 16.68
C ARG A 119 -13.09 -3.74 17.93
N THR A 120 -13.44 -5.03 17.90
CA THR A 120 -13.10 -5.97 18.98
C THR A 120 -11.59 -6.17 19.09
N LEU A 121 -10.91 -6.46 17.97
CA LEU A 121 -9.45 -6.58 17.94
C LEU A 121 -8.76 -5.29 18.43
N LYS A 122 -9.16 -4.14 17.89
CA LYS A 122 -8.63 -2.81 18.25
C LYS A 122 -8.74 -2.55 19.76
N ARG A 123 -9.88 -2.89 20.38
CA ARG A 123 -10.11 -2.73 21.82
C ARG A 123 -9.23 -3.66 22.66
N LYS A 124 -9.03 -4.91 22.24
CA LYS A 124 -8.12 -5.85 22.93
C LYS A 124 -6.64 -5.48 22.78
N VAL A 125 -6.24 -4.90 21.65
CA VAL A 125 -4.85 -4.46 21.39
C VAL A 125 -4.49 -3.19 22.16
N ARG A 126 -5.43 -2.25 22.30
CA ARG A 126 -5.22 -0.95 22.96
C ARG A 126 -4.47 -1.00 24.30
N PRO A 127 -4.81 -1.85 25.28
CA PRO A 127 -4.08 -1.90 26.55
C PRO A 127 -2.61 -2.32 26.38
N LEU A 128 -2.30 -3.16 25.38
CA LEU A 128 -0.94 -3.65 25.13
C LEU A 128 0.01 -2.55 24.65
N LEU A 129 -0.51 -1.48 24.03
CA LEU A 129 0.31 -0.43 23.42
C LEU A 129 1.26 0.26 24.39
N LYS A 130 0.90 0.34 25.67
CA LYS A 130 1.72 0.99 26.71
C LYS A 130 2.99 0.22 27.01
N ASP A 131 2.93 -1.10 26.88
CA ASP A 131 3.99 -2.03 27.30
C ASP A 131 4.81 -2.56 26.11
N LEU A 132 4.50 -2.10 24.88
CA LEU A 132 5.22 -2.54 23.69
C LEU A 132 6.72 -2.22 23.80
N PRO A 133 7.59 -3.24 23.68
CA PRO A 133 9.04 -3.05 23.75
C PRO A 133 9.54 -2.11 22.65
N LYS A 134 10.12 -0.97 23.06
CA LYS A 134 10.79 -0.03 22.15
C LYS A 134 12.09 -0.60 21.55
N ARG A 135 12.59 -1.72 22.08
CA ARG A 135 13.80 -2.39 21.57
C ARG A 135 13.63 -2.83 20.12
N ASP A 136 12.47 -3.35 19.74
CA ASP A 136 12.27 -3.85 18.37
C ASP A 136 12.19 -2.72 17.35
N SER A 137 11.59 -1.57 17.68
CA SER A 137 11.68 -0.40 16.80
C SER A 137 13.12 0.09 16.63
N ARG A 138 13.97 -0.03 17.66
CA ARG A 138 15.40 0.28 17.54
C ARG A 138 16.13 -0.71 16.63
N TRP A 139 15.75 -1.98 16.64
CA TRP A 139 16.27 -2.97 15.69
C TRP A 139 15.80 -2.69 14.26
N SER A 140 14.55 -2.26 14.05
CA SER A 140 14.07 -1.82 12.73
C SER A 140 14.90 -0.66 12.19
N ASN A 141 15.20 0.33 13.04
CA ASN A 141 16.10 1.43 12.70
C ASN A 141 17.48 0.89 12.30
N PHE A 142 18.09 0.04 13.14
CA PHE A 142 19.41 -0.52 12.87
C PHE A 142 19.46 -1.29 11.53
N TYR A 143 18.50 -2.17 11.27
CA TYR A 143 18.44 -2.93 10.02
C TYR A 143 18.26 -2.00 8.81
N SER A 144 17.41 -0.98 8.92
CA SER A 144 17.21 -0.02 7.84
C SER A 144 18.48 0.79 7.56
N ASP A 145 19.12 1.29 8.63
CA ASP A 145 20.32 2.12 8.54
C ASP A 145 21.52 1.35 7.99
N ILE A 146 21.73 0.09 8.41
CA ILE A 146 22.85 -0.71 7.91
C ILE A 146 22.66 -1.11 6.44
N MET A 147 21.42 -1.37 6.01
CA MET A 147 21.12 -1.58 4.58
C MET A 147 21.33 -0.30 3.77
N ALA A 148 20.92 0.86 4.30
CA ALA A 148 21.18 2.15 3.67
C ALA A 148 22.68 2.43 3.54
N PHE A 149 23.46 2.17 4.59
CA PHE A 149 24.91 2.27 4.55
C PHE A 149 25.50 1.32 3.50
N GLY A 150 25.07 0.05 3.49
CA GLY A 150 25.50 -0.95 2.52
C GLY A 150 25.19 -0.52 1.08
N LEU A 151 24.01 0.04 0.82
CA LEU A 151 23.64 0.63 -0.47
C LEU A 151 24.72 1.60 -0.96
N PHE A 152 25.11 2.58 -0.14
CA PHE A 152 26.14 3.55 -0.53
C PHE A 152 27.52 2.90 -0.69
N LEU A 153 27.92 2.02 0.23
CA LEU A 153 29.20 1.30 0.14
C LEU A 153 29.30 0.51 -1.16
N PHE A 154 28.33 -0.35 -1.45
CA PHE A 154 28.34 -1.17 -2.66
C PHE A 154 28.15 -0.35 -3.92
N GLY A 155 27.42 0.78 -3.88
CA GLY A 155 27.35 1.72 -5.01
C GLY A 155 28.72 2.33 -5.34
N VAL A 156 29.49 2.74 -4.33
CA VAL A 156 30.86 3.26 -4.52
C VAL A 156 31.77 2.17 -5.06
N LEU A 157 31.73 0.95 -4.49
CA LEU A 157 32.52 -0.18 -4.97
C LEU A 157 32.19 -0.56 -6.43
N ALA A 158 30.89 -0.60 -6.77
CA ALA A 158 30.42 -0.86 -8.14
C ALA A 158 30.99 0.16 -9.13
N THR A 159 30.99 1.44 -8.75
CA THR A 159 31.54 2.51 -9.58
C THR A 159 33.05 2.39 -9.69
N ARG A 160 33.76 2.30 -8.56
CA ARG A 160 35.22 2.28 -8.49
C ARG A 160 35.85 1.15 -9.28
N TYR A 161 35.27 -0.05 -9.17
CA TYR A 161 35.76 -1.25 -9.84
C TYR A 161 35.04 -1.57 -11.15
N ILE A 162 34.05 -0.76 -11.55
CA ILE A 162 33.23 -0.96 -12.76
C ILE A 162 32.60 -2.37 -12.75
N ASP A 163 32.04 -2.74 -11.61
CA ASP A 163 31.59 -4.11 -11.33
C ASP A 163 30.06 -4.19 -11.16
N PHE A 164 29.43 -4.93 -12.05
CA PHE A 164 27.98 -5.14 -12.07
C PHE A 164 27.46 -6.06 -10.96
N TYR A 165 28.30 -6.91 -10.38
CA TYR A 165 27.95 -7.71 -9.22
C TYR A 165 27.75 -6.80 -8.00
N PHE A 166 28.66 -5.84 -7.75
CA PHE A 166 28.46 -4.84 -6.72
C PHE A 166 27.26 -3.92 -7.03
N ALA A 167 27.03 -3.56 -8.30
CA ALA A 167 25.83 -2.81 -8.68
C ALA A 167 24.53 -3.58 -8.38
N THR A 168 24.55 -4.91 -8.54
CA THR A 168 23.42 -5.78 -8.22
C THR A 168 23.17 -5.84 -6.71
N ILE A 169 24.21 -6.00 -5.89
CA ILE A 169 24.09 -5.94 -4.42
C ILE A 169 23.56 -4.58 -3.97
N CYS A 170 24.10 -3.50 -4.53
CA CYS A 170 23.62 -2.13 -4.32
C CYS A 170 22.12 -2.01 -4.62
N GLY A 171 21.66 -2.52 -5.77
CA GLY A 171 20.24 -2.52 -6.15
C GLY A 171 19.34 -3.36 -5.22
N ILE A 172 19.80 -4.53 -4.77
CA ILE A 172 19.04 -5.35 -3.81
C ILE A 172 18.91 -4.60 -2.47
N LEU A 173 20.01 -4.03 -1.95
CA LEU A 173 19.97 -3.23 -0.72
C LEU A 173 19.08 -1.99 -0.86
N MET A 174 19.10 -1.35 -2.04
CA MET A 174 18.20 -0.25 -2.37
C MET A 174 16.72 -0.67 -2.32
N ALA A 175 16.39 -1.86 -2.83
CA ALA A 175 15.02 -2.38 -2.72
C ALA A 175 14.65 -2.71 -1.27
N LEU A 176 15.51 -3.39 -0.52
CA LEU A 176 15.24 -3.77 0.87
C LEU A 176 15.07 -2.53 1.77
N VAL A 177 15.89 -1.49 1.59
CA VAL A 177 15.72 -0.23 2.34
C VAL A 177 14.48 0.54 1.90
N THR A 178 14.08 0.45 0.61
CA THR A 178 12.81 0.98 0.11
C THR A 178 11.62 0.31 0.82
N ILE A 179 11.63 -1.02 0.92
CA ILE A 179 10.57 -1.79 1.60
C ILE A 179 10.56 -1.48 3.10
N ALA A 180 11.73 -1.45 3.75
CA ALA A 180 11.84 -1.06 5.15
C ALA A 180 11.38 0.40 5.39
N GLY A 181 11.58 1.29 4.42
CA GLY A 181 11.12 2.67 4.40
C GLY A 181 9.62 2.82 4.64
N HIS A 182 8.82 1.86 4.15
CA HIS A 182 7.37 1.85 4.32
C HIS A 182 6.91 1.79 5.78
N ASN A 183 7.65 1.10 6.66
CA ASN A 183 7.39 1.10 8.11
C ASN A 183 7.40 2.51 8.73
N TYR A 184 8.13 3.44 8.15
CA TYR A 184 8.24 4.82 8.64
C TYR A 184 7.24 5.77 7.98
N MET A 185 6.73 5.43 6.80
CA MET A 185 5.79 6.27 6.06
C MET A 185 4.41 6.34 6.72
N HIS A 186 3.99 5.29 7.42
CA HIS A 186 2.76 5.26 8.22
C HIS A 186 2.78 6.15 9.47
N ARG A 187 3.96 6.62 9.87
CA ARG A 187 4.14 7.41 11.10
C ARG A 187 4.22 8.90 10.81
N LYS A 188 4.24 9.67 11.90
CA LYS A 188 4.66 11.08 11.86
C LYS A 188 5.97 11.21 11.07
N ASP A 189 6.06 12.30 10.31
CA ASP A 189 7.23 12.66 9.51
C ASP A 189 8.52 12.46 10.31
N ASN A 190 9.43 11.73 9.69
CA ASN A 190 10.72 11.34 10.23
C ASN A 190 11.65 11.10 9.04
N TRP A 191 12.95 11.29 9.20
CA TRP A 191 13.86 11.26 8.07
C TRP A 191 13.97 9.89 7.37
N ARG A 192 13.65 8.77 8.03
CA ARG A 192 13.69 7.42 7.42
C ARG A 192 12.54 7.17 6.45
N MET A 193 11.49 7.99 6.49
CA MET A 193 10.41 7.93 5.51
C MET A 193 10.90 8.19 4.07
N TYR A 194 12.09 8.81 3.90
CA TYR A 194 12.67 9.15 2.60
C TYR A 194 13.55 8.03 2.03
N TYR A 195 13.69 6.88 2.69
CA TYR A 195 14.42 5.75 2.09
C TYR A 195 13.87 5.27 0.75
N PRO A 196 12.54 5.19 0.54
CA PRO A 196 11.98 4.88 -0.78
C PRO A 196 12.40 5.89 -1.85
N ASP A 197 12.67 7.15 -1.46
CA ASP A 197 13.03 8.19 -2.42
C ASP A 197 14.39 7.90 -3.08
N LEU A 198 15.27 7.12 -2.43
CA LEU A 198 16.56 6.67 -3.00
C LEU A 198 16.41 5.74 -4.22
N SER A 199 15.23 5.18 -4.45
CA SER A 199 14.95 4.21 -5.54
C SER A 199 14.04 4.77 -6.65
N LEU A 200 14.01 6.10 -6.81
CA LEU A 200 13.16 6.85 -7.76
C LEU A 200 11.65 6.86 -7.44
N LEU A 201 11.24 6.16 -6.38
CA LEU A 201 9.90 6.32 -5.80
C LEU A 201 9.80 7.67 -5.08
N GLN A 202 8.59 8.02 -4.65
CA GLN A 202 8.35 9.21 -3.85
C GLN A 202 7.50 8.83 -2.64
N SER A 203 8.00 9.11 -1.46
CA SER A 203 7.32 8.87 -0.18
C SER A 203 5.97 9.59 -0.09
N ARG A 204 5.83 10.79 -0.68
CA ARG A 204 4.54 11.47 -0.83
C ARG A 204 3.54 10.60 -1.60
N GLU A 205 3.91 10.13 -2.78
CA GLU A 205 3.04 9.32 -3.64
C GLU A 205 2.71 7.99 -2.98
N PHE A 206 3.72 7.34 -2.40
CA PHE A 206 3.57 6.07 -1.69
C PHE A 206 2.58 6.21 -0.53
N ARG A 207 2.68 7.26 0.29
CA ARG A 207 1.68 7.53 1.32
C ARG A 207 0.26 7.65 0.78
N MET A 208 0.09 8.20 -0.42
CA MET A 208 -1.25 8.35 -0.98
C MET A 208 -1.79 7.06 -1.60
N PHE A 209 -1.04 6.44 -2.51
CA PHE A 209 -1.55 5.24 -3.18
C PHE A 209 -1.61 4.04 -2.24
N HIS A 210 -0.64 3.89 -1.33
CA HIS A 210 -0.59 2.72 -0.45
C HIS A 210 -1.41 2.94 0.82
N ILE A 211 -1.19 4.05 1.52
CA ILE A 211 -1.74 4.23 2.87
C ILE A 211 -3.17 4.77 2.84
N PHE A 212 -3.45 5.78 2.01
CA PHE A 212 -4.82 6.29 1.87
C PHE A 212 -5.71 5.47 0.97
N SER A 213 -5.15 4.65 0.08
CA SER A 213 -5.95 3.86 -0.85
C SER A 213 -5.86 2.37 -0.56
N HIS A 214 -4.72 1.76 -0.81
CA HIS A 214 -4.59 0.30 -0.74
C HIS A 214 -4.95 -0.23 0.65
N HIS A 215 -4.32 0.24 1.71
CA HIS A 215 -4.62 -0.18 3.08
C HIS A 215 -6.10 -0.06 3.46
N LEU A 216 -6.82 0.94 2.93
CA LEU A 216 -8.21 1.19 3.30
C LEU A 216 -9.19 0.37 2.44
N TYR A 217 -8.84 0.12 1.18
CA TYR A 217 -9.73 -0.42 0.15
C TYR A 217 -9.08 -1.52 -0.69
N THR A 218 -8.19 -2.32 -0.09
CA THR A 218 -7.37 -3.39 -0.69
C THR A 218 -8.15 -4.20 -1.72
N ASN A 219 -7.61 -4.29 -2.95
CA ASN A 219 -8.17 -5.05 -4.06
C ASN A 219 -9.60 -4.66 -4.50
N THR A 220 -10.15 -3.55 -4.02
CA THR A 220 -11.46 -3.05 -4.49
C THR A 220 -11.31 -2.21 -5.77
N ILE A 221 -12.41 -1.81 -6.41
CA ILE A 221 -12.33 -0.84 -7.52
C ILE A 221 -11.80 0.54 -7.08
N ALA A 222 -11.87 0.88 -5.79
CA ALA A 222 -11.35 2.12 -5.22
C ALA A 222 -9.85 2.09 -4.92
N ASP A 223 -9.22 0.92 -5.01
CA ASP A 223 -7.78 0.75 -4.78
C ASP A 223 -6.95 1.40 -5.91
N LEU A 224 -6.28 2.50 -5.56
CA LEU A 224 -5.40 3.22 -6.47
C LEU A 224 -4.21 2.35 -6.89
N GLU A 225 -3.67 1.47 -6.03
CA GLU A 225 -2.58 0.56 -6.42
C GLU A 225 -2.97 -0.35 -7.57
N ILE A 226 -4.19 -0.91 -7.53
CA ILE A 226 -4.73 -1.69 -8.63
C ILE A 226 -4.81 -0.82 -9.89
N SER A 227 -5.43 0.35 -9.80
CA SER A 227 -5.71 1.18 -10.97
C SER A 227 -4.46 1.83 -11.60
N LEU A 228 -3.40 2.11 -10.83
CA LEU A 228 -2.16 2.74 -11.29
C LEU A 228 -1.40 1.91 -12.33
N HIS A 229 -1.58 0.58 -12.28
CA HIS A 229 -0.97 -0.35 -13.21
C HIS A 229 -1.86 -0.67 -14.42
N GLU A 230 -3.14 -0.30 -14.38
CA GLU A 230 -4.03 -0.50 -15.52
C GLU A 230 -3.81 0.55 -16.62
N PRO A 231 -3.88 0.15 -17.91
CA PRO A 231 -4.27 -1.18 -18.39
C PRO A 231 -3.11 -2.19 -18.50
N ILE A 232 -1.88 -1.86 -18.12
CA ILE A 232 -0.71 -2.71 -18.34
C ILE A 232 -0.78 -4.01 -17.52
N MET A 233 -1.11 -3.92 -16.23
CA MET A 233 -1.43 -5.08 -15.40
C MET A 233 -2.84 -4.92 -14.85
N GLU A 234 -3.71 -5.88 -15.15
CA GLU A 234 -5.12 -5.86 -14.72
C GLU A 234 -5.33 -6.97 -13.69
N PHE A 235 -5.45 -6.60 -12.41
CA PHE A 235 -5.65 -7.58 -11.34
C PHE A 235 -7.11 -7.94 -11.09
N LEU A 236 -8.04 -7.03 -11.42
CA LEU A 236 -9.46 -7.30 -11.25
C LEU A 236 -9.95 -8.36 -12.26
N PRO A 237 -10.81 -9.29 -11.83
CA PRO A 237 -11.37 -10.35 -12.67
C PRO A 237 -12.45 -9.80 -13.61
N LYS A 238 -12.00 -9.08 -14.64
CA LYS A 238 -12.83 -8.56 -15.72
C LYS A 238 -12.46 -9.24 -17.03
N ARG A 239 -13.30 -9.09 -18.06
CA ARG A 239 -12.97 -9.59 -19.41
C ARG A 239 -11.62 -9.00 -19.89
N LYS A 240 -10.63 -9.87 -20.07
CA LYS A 240 -9.27 -9.49 -20.50
C LYS A 240 -9.09 -9.63 -22.01
N SER A 241 -8.24 -8.78 -22.58
CA SER A 241 -7.78 -8.93 -23.96
C SER A 241 -6.88 -10.17 -24.11
N PHE A 242 -6.65 -10.62 -25.34
CA PHE A 242 -5.68 -11.69 -25.61
C PHE A 242 -4.28 -11.34 -25.06
N VAL A 243 -3.86 -10.08 -25.21
CA VAL A 243 -2.57 -9.60 -24.70
C VAL A 243 -2.50 -9.70 -23.19
N HIS A 244 -3.51 -9.24 -22.46
CA HIS A 244 -3.52 -9.31 -20.99
C HIS A 244 -3.65 -10.75 -20.48
N ARG A 245 -4.40 -11.62 -21.17
CA ARG A 245 -4.62 -13.00 -20.74
C ARG A 245 -3.40 -13.91 -20.96
N TYR A 246 -2.65 -13.71 -22.04
CA TYR A 246 -1.59 -14.67 -22.42
C TYR A 246 -0.18 -14.07 -22.45
N LEU A 247 -0.03 -12.76 -22.70
CA LEU A 247 1.29 -12.12 -22.80
C LEU A 247 1.73 -11.40 -21.52
N SER A 248 0.82 -11.19 -20.55
CA SER A 248 1.13 -10.53 -19.28
C SER A 248 2.20 -11.24 -18.46
N ILE A 249 2.22 -12.57 -18.48
CA ILE A 249 3.25 -13.37 -17.83
C ILE A 249 4.64 -13.05 -18.39
N ILE A 250 4.74 -12.72 -19.68
CA ILE A 250 5.99 -12.42 -20.36
C ILE A 250 6.43 -10.99 -20.08
N TYR A 251 5.54 -10.00 -20.21
CA TYR A 251 5.94 -8.59 -20.06
C TYR A 251 5.96 -8.10 -18.61
N ALA A 252 5.29 -8.78 -17.66
CA ALA A 252 5.24 -8.33 -16.27
C ALA A 252 6.62 -8.17 -15.62
N PRO A 253 7.57 -9.12 -15.75
CA PRO A 253 8.93 -8.92 -15.22
C PRO A 253 9.67 -7.71 -15.81
N PHE A 254 9.49 -7.43 -17.10
CA PHE A 254 10.06 -6.23 -17.75
C PHE A 254 9.39 -4.94 -17.28
N TYR A 255 8.09 -5.01 -17.01
CA TYR A 255 7.35 -3.90 -16.40
C TYR A 255 7.86 -3.63 -14.98
N TRP A 256 8.04 -4.65 -14.14
CA TRP A 256 8.59 -4.50 -12.78
C TRP A 256 10.01 -3.94 -12.79
N LEU A 257 10.86 -4.38 -13.72
CA LEU A 257 12.21 -3.88 -13.93
C LEU A 257 12.25 -2.36 -14.18
N THR A 258 11.23 -1.81 -14.85
CA THR A 258 11.21 -0.42 -15.32
C THR A 258 10.23 0.47 -14.57
N LEU A 259 9.40 -0.06 -13.68
CA LEU A 259 8.27 0.65 -13.08
C LEU A 259 8.66 1.92 -12.34
N ASN A 260 9.73 1.90 -11.54
CA ASN A 260 10.17 3.09 -10.82
C ASN A 260 10.58 4.22 -11.79
N HIS A 261 11.22 3.87 -12.91
CA HIS A 261 11.60 4.79 -13.98
C HIS A 261 10.38 5.33 -14.73
N ILE A 262 9.39 4.46 -15.01
CA ILE A 262 8.09 4.88 -15.56
C ILE A 262 7.42 5.90 -14.62
N GLY A 263 7.53 5.72 -13.31
CA GLY A 263 7.08 6.68 -12.31
C GLY A 263 7.69 8.08 -12.53
N VAL A 264 9.01 8.17 -12.69
CA VAL A 264 9.70 9.45 -13.00
C VAL A 264 9.19 10.05 -14.30
N ILE A 265 9.11 9.24 -15.37
CA ILE A 265 8.62 9.71 -16.69
C ILE A 265 7.19 10.24 -16.58
N LYS A 266 6.30 9.53 -15.88
CA LYS A 266 4.92 9.97 -15.64
C LYS A 266 4.88 11.32 -14.93
N ARG A 267 5.70 11.53 -13.90
CA ARG A 267 5.79 12.83 -13.20
C ARG A 267 6.23 13.94 -14.14
N ILE A 268 7.28 13.73 -14.93
CA ILE A 268 7.76 14.69 -15.94
C ILE A 268 6.63 15.05 -16.91
N LEU A 269 5.91 14.06 -17.43
CA LEU A 269 4.79 14.29 -18.34
C LEU A 269 3.65 15.07 -17.67
N ILE A 270 3.28 14.76 -16.42
CA ILE A 270 2.28 15.50 -15.66
C ILE A 270 2.67 16.97 -15.51
N PHE A 271 3.93 17.25 -15.18
CA PHE A 271 4.42 18.62 -15.10
C PHE A 271 4.40 19.33 -16.46
N LEU A 272 4.89 18.69 -17.52
CA LEU A 272 4.97 19.30 -18.84
C LEU A 272 3.59 19.55 -19.46
N VAL A 273 2.67 18.60 -19.31
CA VAL A 273 1.34 18.60 -19.95
C VAL A 273 0.28 19.26 -19.08
N LEU A 274 0.18 18.88 -17.80
CA LEU A 274 -0.86 19.36 -16.89
C LEU A 274 -0.43 20.62 -16.10
N LYS A 275 0.83 21.06 -16.23
CA LYS A 275 1.42 22.20 -15.51
C LYS A 275 1.28 22.08 -13.98
N ARG A 276 1.16 20.85 -13.46
CA ARG A 276 1.07 20.57 -12.03
C ARG A 276 2.47 20.37 -11.46
N THR A 277 2.87 21.27 -10.57
CA THR A 277 4.20 21.27 -9.92
C THR A 277 4.22 20.50 -8.60
N SER A 278 3.06 20.13 -8.05
CA SER A 278 2.91 19.40 -6.78
C SER A 278 3.70 18.10 -6.70
N HIS A 279 4.07 17.53 -7.85
CA HIS A 279 4.76 16.25 -7.97
C HIS A 279 6.29 16.37 -8.08
N PHE A 280 6.83 17.60 -8.20
CA PHE A 280 8.26 17.86 -8.24
C PHE A 280 8.70 18.58 -6.99
N GLY A 281 9.66 18.01 -6.28
CA GLY A 281 10.17 18.65 -5.08
C GLY A 281 11.43 17.99 -4.54
N PHE A 282 11.71 18.27 -3.26
CA PHE A 282 12.85 17.75 -2.53
C PHE A 282 13.00 16.21 -2.67
N HIS A 283 11.88 15.48 -2.70
CA HIS A 283 11.83 14.03 -2.89
C HIS A 283 12.58 13.55 -4.15
N ASP A 284 12.43 14.25 -5.28
CA ASP A 284 13.11 13.86 -6.52
C ASP A 284 14.62 14.10 -6.45
N LEU A 285 15.07 15.09 -5.68
CA LEU A 285 16.50 15.34 -5.48
C LEU A 285 17.15 14.20 -4.67
N VAL A 286 16.42 13.66 -3.68
CA VAL A 286 16.90 12.51 -2.89
C VAL A 286 17.16 11.29 -3.78
N SER A 287 16.37 11.10 -4.84
CA SER A 287 16.55 9.99 -5.79
C SER A 287 17.89 10.01 -6.53
N PHE A 288 18.52 11.16 -6.69
CA PHE A 288 19.84 11.29 -7.31
C PHE A 288 20.98 11.35 -6.30
N PHE A 289 20.70 11.30 -5.00
CA PHE A 289 21.74 11.30 -3.97
C PHE A 289 22.67 10.08 -4.06
N PRO A 290 22.19 8.84 -4.30
CA PRO A 290 23.09 7.71 -4.55
C PRO A 290 24.02 7.94 -5.75
N LEU A 291 23.50 8.48 -6.86
CA LEU A 291 24.30 8.82 -8.04
C LEU A 291 25.40 9.83 -7.70
N LEU A 292 25.08 10.88 -6.93
CA LEU A 292 26.05 11.87 -6.49
C LEU A 292 27.17 11.24 -5.66
N VAL A 293 26.83 10.41 -4.68
CA VAL A 293 27.82 9.72 -3.82
C VAL A 293 28.70 8.79 -4.66
N MET A 294 28.09 8.02 -5.56
CA MET A 294 28.80 7.13 -6.50
C MET A 294 29.77 7.91 -7.38
N TYR A 295 29.36 9.06 -7.92
CA TYR A 295 30.21 9.90 -8.75
C TYR A 295 31.38 10.50 -7.98
N VAL A 296 31.13 11.07 -6.80
CA VAL A 296 32.16 11.78 -6.01
C VAL A 296 33.19 10.82 -5.41
N LEU A 297 32.75 9.65 -4.90
CA LEU A 297 33.63 8.71 -4.19
C LEU A 297 34.11 7.55 -5.06
N GLY A 298 33.47 7.32 -6.20
CA GLY A 298 33.79 6.22 -7.10
C GLY A 298 35.06 6.43 -7.93
N GLU A 299 35.60 7.65 -8.00
CA GLU A 299 36.83 7.98 -8.77
C GLU A 299 36.77 7.55 -10.25
N GLN A 300 35.58 7.62 -10.85
CA GLN A 300 35.36 7.32 -12.26
C GLN A 300 34.62 8.48 -12.95
N PRO A 301 34.69 8.59 -14.29
CA PRO A 301 33.89 9.55 -15.04
C PRO A 301 32.39 9.43 -14.73
N PHE A 302 31.67 10.56 -14.79
CA PHE A 302 30.23 10.62 -14.48
C PHE A 302 29.41 9.54 -15.19
N TRP A 303 29.73 9.23 -16.45
CA TRP A 303 28.98 8.23 -17.21
C TRP A 303 29.09 6.82 -16.60
N ILE A 304 30.22 6.45 -15.98
CA ILE A 304 30.38 5.16 -15.29
C ILE A 304 29.46 5.14 -14.07
N ALA A 305 29.52 6.20 -13.24
CA ALA A 305 28.68 6.32 -12.06
C ALA A 305 27.19 6.26 -12.43
N PHE A 306 26.80 6.97 -13.49
CA PHE A 306 25.45 6.92 -14.05
C PHE A 306 25.07 5.50 -14.49
N LYS A 307 25.94 4.79 -15.23
CA LYS A 307 25.67 3.42 -15.69
C LYS A 307 25.47 2.44 -14.53
N MET A 308 26.31 2.53 -13.50
CA MET A 308 26.23 1.68 -12.31
C MET A 308 25.00 2.01 -11.46
N TRP A 309 24.72 3.30 -11.26
CA TRP A 309 23.51 3.76 -10.56
C TRP A 309 22.25 3.32 -11.29
N PHE A 310 22.19 3.50 -12.60
CA PHE A 310 21.05 3.08 -13.42
C PHE A 310 20.83 1.57 -13.38
N THR A 311 21.91 0.78 -13.34
CA THR A 311 21.79 -0.67 -13.15
C THR A 311 21.25 -1.00 -11.76
N ALA A 312 21.77 -0.36 -10.72
CA ALA A 312 21.29 -0.55 -9.35
C ALA A 312 19.80 -0.17 -9.21
N THR A 313 19.34 0.92 -9.83
CA THR A 313 17.93 1.33 -9.79
C THR A 313 17.03 0.38 -10.57
N LEU A 314 17.50 -0.22 -11.67
CA LEU A 314 16.75 -1.28 -12.38
C LEU A 314 16.60 -2.53 -11.51
N VAL A 315 17.68 -3.00 -10.90
CA VAL A 315 17.65 -4.13 -9.95
C VAL A 315 16.73 -3.83 -8.77
N ALA A 316 16.81 -2.60 -8.23
CA ALA A 316 15.95 -2.16 -7.15
C ALA A 316 14.47 -2.17 -7.54
N SER A 317 14.15 -1.64 -8.73
CA SER A 317 12.79 -1.65 -9.28
C SER A 317 12.26 -3.08 -9.44
N LEU A 318 13.06 -3.99 -10.02
CA LEU A 318 12.65 -5.38 -10.18
C LEU A 318 12.38 -6.04 -8.82
N TYR A 319 13.32 -5.92 -7.87
CA TYR A 319 13.23 -6.62 -6.59
C TYR A 319 12.10 -6.06 -5.71
N PHE A 320 11.97 -4.72 -5.62
CA PHE A 320 10.87 -4.06 -4.90
C PHE A 320 9.51 -4.49 -5.44
N ASN A 321 9.32 -4.44 -6.76
CA ASN A 321 8.03 -4.75 -7.38
C ASN A 321 7.71 -6.24 -7.38
N LEU A 322 8.72 -7.11 -7.53
CA LEU A 322 8.55 -8.54 -7.35
C LEU A 322 7.97 -8.83 -5.97
N ILE A 323 8.55 -8.28 -4.90
CA ILE A 323 8.01 -8.43 -3.55
C ILE A 323 6.63 -7.78 -3.42
N GLY A 324 6.48 -6.52 -3.86
CA GLY A 324 5.21 -5.78 -3.75
C GLY A 324 4.02 -6.52 -4.35
N PHE A 325 4.16 -7.04 -5.57
CA PHE A 325 3.06 -7.75 -6.25
C PHE A 325 2.88 -9.20 -5.79
N THR A 326 3.87 -9.81 -5.12
CA THR A 326 3.78 -11.22 -4.69
C THR A 326 3.64 -11.38 -3.18
N ALA A 327 3.60 -10.28 -2.43
CA ALA A 327 3.67 -10.34 -0.97
C ALA A 327 2.46 -10.98 -0.32
N ALA A 328 1.26 -10.53 -0.67
CA ALA A 328 0.06 -10.98 0.03
C ALA A 328 -1.27 -10.80 -0.74
N HIS A 329 -1.32 -9.89 -1.71
CA HIS A 329 -2.59 -9.36 -2.24
C HIS A 329 -3.01 -9.85 -3.62
N HIS A 330 -2.22 -10.64 -4.33
CA HIS A 330 -2.60 -11.10 -5.67
C HIS A 330 -2.58 -12.63 -5.77
N HIS A 331 -3.75 -13.25 -5.61
CA HIS A 331 -3.98 -14.68 -5.81
C HIS A 331 -5.46 -14.94 -6.14
N PRO A 332 -5.83 -15.90 -7.01
CA PRO A 332 -7.24 -16.21 -7.34
C PRO A 332 -8.13 -16.70 -6.18
N LYS A 333 -7.57 -16.84 -4.97
CA LYS A 333 -8.27 -17.35 -3.77
C LYS A 333 -8.49 -16.26 -2.72
N ILE A 334 -8.02 -15.05 -2.99
CA ILE A 334 -8.31 -13.86 -2.19
C ILE A 334 -9.17 -12.93 -3.03
N PHE A 335 -9.94 -12.12 -2.33
CA PHE A 335 -10.92 -11.24 -2.93
C PHE A 335 -10.27 -10.18 -3.81
N HIS A 336 -10.80 -10.03 -5.02
CA HIS A 336 -10.67 -8.86 -5.86
C HIS A 336 -12.07 -8.41 -6.28
N ASP A 337 -12.33 -7.10 -6.32
CA ASP A 337 -13.67 -6.61 -6.70
C ASP A 337 -14.07 -7.17 -8.06
N GLY A 338 -15.32 -7.63 -8.16
CA GLY A 338 -15.78 -8.48 -9.26
C GLY A 338 -16.00 -9.93 -8.81
N ASP A 339 -15.21 -10.45 -7.86
CA ASP A 339 -15.44 -11.75 -7.22
C ASP A 339 -16.70 -11.71 -6.33
N LYS A 340 -17.27 -12.88 -6.02
CA LYS A 340 -18.38 -12.97 -5.05
C LYS A 340 -17.87 -12.61 -3.64
N PRO A 341 -18.41 -11.58 -2.98
CA PRO A 341 -18.01 -11.25 -1.62
C PRO A 341 -18.68 -12.20 -0.61
N ARG A 342 -18.25 -12.15 0.65
CA ARG A 342 -18.96 -12.81 1.76
C ARG A 342 -20.41 -12.31 1.85
N PRO A 343 -21.38 -13.10 2.35
CA PRO A 343 -22.79 -12.71 2.35
C PRO A 343 -23.16 -11.64 3.40
N GLU A 344 -22.26 -11.31 4.32
CA GLU A 344 -22.52 -10.39 5.44
C GLU A 344 -22.51 -8.92 5.00
N ILE A 345 -23.63 -8.22 5.17
CA ILE A 345 -23.78 -6.78 4.90
C ILE A 345 -24.30 -6.07 6.17
N PRO A 346 -23.73 -4.91 6.56
CA PRO A 346 -22.54 -4.28 5.98
C PRO A 346 -21.27 -5.08 6.31
N PHE A 347 -20.26 -4.98 5.45
CA PHE A 347 -19.01 -5.74 5.57
C PHE A 347 -18.19 -5.21 6.75
N ASP A 348 -17.74 -6.07 7.66
CA ASP A 348 -16.72 -5.67 8.64
C ASP A 348 -15.42 -5.34 7.91
N TRP A 349 -14.85 -4.15 8.16
CA TRP A 349 -13.64 -3.71 7.48
C TRP A 349 -12.46 -4.67 7.71
N GLY A 350 -12.29 -5.16 8.94
CA GLY A 350 -11.17 -6.03 9.28
C GLY A 350 -11.26 -7.37 8.58
N LEU A 351 -12.46 -7.96 8.54
CA LEU A 351 -12.68 -9.18 7.76
C LEU A 351 -12.49 -8.95 6.25
N GLY A 352 -12.84 -7.76 5.74
CA GLY A 352 -12.55 -7.37 4.35
C GLY A 352 -11.05 -7.33 4.03
N GLN A 353 -10.20 -6.90 4.97
CA GLN A 353 -8.75 -7.02 4.79
C GLN A 353 -8.29 -8.48 4.79
N LEU A 354 -8.86 -9.33 5.67
CA LEU A 354 -8.57 -10.76 5.68
C LEU A 354 -9.01 -11.45 4.38
N ASP A 355 -10.11 -11.00 3.78
CA ASP A 355 -10.63 -11.48 2.49
C ASP A 355 -9.62 -11.25 1.36
N ALA A 356 -8.82 -10.18 1.44
CA ALA A 356 -7.89 -9.73 0.40
C ALA A 356 -6.41 -10.05 0.69
N VAL A 357 -6.09 -10.85 1.73
CA VAL A 357 -4.70 -11.11 2.15
C VAL A 357 -4.43 -12.59 2.43
N MET A 358 -3.20 -13.03 2.16
CA MET A 358 -2.62 -14.26 2.69
C MET A 358 -1.23 -13.96 3.28
N ASP A 359 -1.00 -14.37 4.52
CA ASP A 359 0.30 -14.26 5.17
C ASP A 359 1.24 -15.40 4.71
N ARG A 360 2.54 -15.31 5.05
CA ARG A 360 3.58 -16.25 4.56
C ARG A 360 4.34 -16.93 5.68
N PHE A 361 4.39 -18.26 5.63
CA PHE A 361 5.08 -19.07 6.63
C PHE A 361 6.58 -18.76 6.70
N GLU A 362 7.22 -18.47 5.57
CA GLU A 362 8.67 -18.28 5.48
C GLU A 362 9.14 -16.91 6.02
N ILE A 363 8.22 -15.95 6.13
CA ILE A 363 8.53 -14.59 6.60
C ILE A 363 8.28 -14.46 8.10
N ASP A 364 7.28 -15.18 8.61
CA ASP A 364 6.87 -15.15 10.01
C ASP A 364 8.05 -15.49 10.96
N GLY A 365 8.09 -14.80 12.10
CA GLY A 365 9.09 -15.04 13.16
C GLY A 365 10.46 -14.38 12.93
N SER A 366 10.79 -13.91 11.72
CA SER A 366 12.02 -13.17 11.45
C SER A 366 11.74 -11.67 11.34
N HIS A 367 12.19 -10.88 12.31
CA HIS A 367 12.02 -9.42 12.29
C HIS A 367 12.62 -8.79 11.02
N PHE A 368 13.81 -9.23 10.60
CA PHE A 368 14.43 -8.73 9.38
C PHE A 368 13.59 -9.04 8.13
N LEU A 369 13.10 -10.27 7.99
CA LEU A 369 12.27 -10.64 6.83
C LEU A 369 10.92 -9.92 6.86
N ILE A 370 10.28 -9.80 8.03
CA ILE A 370 9.04 -9.04 8.19
C ILE A 370 9.23 -7.61 7.70
N LEU A 371 10.28 -6.93 8.16
CA LEU A 371 10.57 -5.55 7.79
C LEU A 371 10.88 -5.36 6.30
N THR A 372 11.54 -6.32 5.66
CA THR A 372 12.07 -6.19 4.30
C THR A 372 11.24 -6.88 3.22
N ASN A 373 10.20 -7.63 3.61
CA ASN A 373 9.34 -8.36 2.67
C ASN A 373 7.85 -8.12 2.91
N PHE A 374 7.45 -7.13 3.72
CA PHE A 374 6.06 -6.90 4.14
C PHE A 374 5.45 -8.12 4.86
N GLY A 375 6.11 -8.62 5.91
CA GLY A 375 5.59 -9.72 6.73
C GLY A 375 4.51 -9.29 7.72
N ASN A 376 3.88 -10.26 8.40
CA ASN A 376 2.73 -10.04 9.28
C ASN A 376 1.67 -9.15 8.62
N HIS A 377 1.35 -9.43 7.36
CA HIS A 377 0.69 -8.48 6.46
C HIS A 377 -0.71 -8.11 6.96
N ALA A 378 -1.46 -9.10 7.44
CA ALA A 378 -2.77 -8.86 8.06
C ALA A 378 -2.70 -7.90 9.26
N LEU A 379 -1.78 -8.15 10.21
CA LEU A 379 -1.58 -7.28 11.37
C LEU A 379 -1.07 -5.89 10.99
N HIS A 380 -0.22 -5.82 9.97
CA HIS A 380 0.26 -4.56 9.41
C HIS A 380 -0.89 -3.73 8.84
N HIS A 381 -1.82 -4.35 8.09
CA HIS A 381 -3.02 -3.65 7.62
C HIS A 381 -3.90 -3.12 8.76
N PHE A 382 -4.02 -3.88 9.85
CA PHE A 382 -4.84 -3.48 11.00
C PHE A 382 -4.22 -2.39 11.87
N PHE A 383 -2.90 -2.38 12.00
CA PHE A 383 -2.18 -1.47 12.88
C PHE A 383 -0.94 -0.87 12.20
N PRO A 384 -1.11 -0.19 11.05
CA PRO A 384 0.00 0.17 10.17
C PRO A 384 0.95 1.21 10.78
N THR A 385 0.48 1.97 11.77
CA THR A 385 1.29 2.95 12.50
C THR A 385 2.32 2.31 13.45
N LEU A 386 2.11 1.05 13.84
CA LEU A 386 3.03 0.32 14.70
C LEU A 386 4.26 -0.14 13.93
N ASP A 387 5.34 -0.38 14.66
CA ASP A 387 6.54 -0.93 14.04
C ASP A 387 6.37 -2.40 13.68
N HIS A 388 6.83 -2.77 12.50
CA HIS A 388 6.85 -4.15 12.03
C HIS A 388 7.49 -5.09 13.08
N GLY A 389 8.55 -4.64 13.76
CA GLY A 389 9.19 -5.41 14.83
C GLY A 389 8.32 -5.60 16.08
N GLN A 390 7.29 -4.78 16.27
CA GLN A 390 6.36 -4.84 17.40
C GLN A 390 5.10 -5.65 17.12
N LEU A 391 4.75 -5.90 15.85
CA LEU A 391 3.51 -6.60 15.49
C LEU A 391 3.41 -8.01 16.10
N LYS A 392 4.54 -8.70 16.30
CA LYS A 392 4.60 -10.02 16.94
C LYS A 392 3.98 -10.06 18.35
N TYR A 393 3.95 -8.93 19.07
CA TYR A 393 3.34 -8.86 20.40
C TYR A 393 1.82 -8.81 20.37
N LEU A 394 1.23 -8.54 19.20
CA LEU A 394 -0.22 -8.54 19.00
C LEU A 394 -0.75 -9.91 18.60
N GLU A 395 0.13 -10.82 18.16
CA GLU A 395 -0.23 -12.15 17.66
C GLU A 395 -1.12 -12.95 18.63
N PRO A 396 -0.85 -13.00 19.96
CA PRO A 396 -1.72 -13.75 20.87
C PRO A 396 -3.16 -13.24 20.89
N VAL A 397 -3.34 -11.91 20.98
CA VAL A 397 -4.66 -11.26 20.98
C VAL A 397 -5.34 -11.37 19.61
N PHE A 398 -4.56 -11.32 18.54
CA PHE A 398 -5.07 -11.51 17.19
C PHE A 398 -5.61 -12.92 17.00
N GLN A 399 -4.85 -13.94 17.37
CA GLN A 399 -5.27 -15.35 17.32
C GLN A 399 -6.47 -15.64 18.22
N GLU A 400 -6.54 -15.02 19.40
CA GLU A 400 -7.73 -15.09 20.26
C GLU A 400 -8.97 -14.50 19.57
N THR A 401 -8.83 -13.34 18.94
CA THR A 401 -9.95 -12.66 18.26
C THR A 401 -10.38 -13.42 17.01
N LEU A 402 -9.45 -14.00 16.24
CA LEU A 402 -9.76 -14.88 15.12
C LEU A 402 -10.63 -16.06 15.58
N LYS A 403 -10.27 -16.71 16.69
CA LYS A 403 -11.06 -17.82 17.27
C LYS A 403 -12.45 -17.38 17.73
N GLU A 404 -12.56 -16.21 18.37
CA GLU A 404 -13.85 -15.65 18.82
C GLU A 404 -14.84 -15.45 17.66
N PHE A 405 -14.34 -15.03 16.50
CA PHE A 405 -15.14 -14.83 15.29
C PHE A 405 -15.17 -16.05 14.36
N ASN A 406 -14.65 -17.20 14.81
CA ASN A 406 -14.57 -18.45 14.04
C ASN A 406 -13.84 -18.30 12.68
N ILE A 407 -12.78 -17.47 12.65
CA ILE A 407 -11.96 -17.17 11.48
C ILE A 407 -10.62 -17.89 11.56
N GLU A 408 -10.12 -18.33 10.41
CA GLU A 408 -8.78 -18.84 10.20
C GLU A 408 -7.97 -17.85 9.35
N LEU A 409 -6.80 -17.42 9.86
CA LEU A 409 -5.88 -16.62 9.07
C LEU A 409 -5.27 -17.49 7.97
N ARG A 410 -5.48 -17.11 6.72
CA ARG A 410 -4.88 -17.81 5.58
C ARG A 410 -3.40 -17.51 5.52
N LYS A 411 -2.61 -18.58 5.54
CA LYS A 411 -1.17 -18.55 5.33
C LYS A 411 -0.78 -19.46 4.17
N THR A 412 0.26 -19.08 3.46
CA THR A 412 0.75 -19.84 2.31
C THR A 412 2.27 -19.66 2.14
N THR A 413 2.80 -20.17 1.04
CA THR A 413 4.23 -20.11 0.71
C THR A 413 4.51 -19.03 -0.33
N ILE A 414 5.74 -18.49 -0.35
CA ILE A 414 6.18 -17.51 -1.35
C ILE A 414 5.99 -18.05 -2.78
N PRO A 415 6.39 -19.29 -3.14
CA PRO A 415 6.13 -19.85 -4.47
C PRO A 415 4.65 -19.91 -4.85
N THR A 416 3.76 -20.18 -3.88
CA THR A 416 2.32 -20.24 -4.12
C THR A 416 1.75 -18.85 -4.43
N LEU A 417 2.17 -17.82 -3.71
CA LEU A 417 1.78 -16.44 -3.99
C LEU A 417 2.36 -15.93 -5.31
N MET A 418 3.63 -16.23 -5.62
CA MET A 418 4.22 -15.86 -6.91
C MET A 418 3.43 -16.46 -8.08
N LEU A 419 3.13 -17.76 -8.03
CA LEU A 419 2.31 -18.42 -9.05
C LEU A 419 0.87 -17.87 -9.05
N GLY A 420 0.33 -17.60 -7.87
CA GLY A 420 -0.98 -17.00 -7.65
C GLY A 420 -1.11 -15.66 -8.35
N MET A 421 -0.12 -14.78 -8.22
CA MET A 421 -0.16 -13.47 -8.84
C MET A 421 -0.19 -13.55 -10.36
N PHE A 422 0.64 -14.41 -10.97
CA PHE A 422 0.60 -14.64 -12.41
C PHE A 422 -0.74 -15.23 -12.87
N LYS A 423 -1.34 -16.13 -12.08
CA LYS A 423 -2.70 -16.61 -12.37
C LYS A 423 -3.71 -15.47 -12.29
N GLN A 424 -3.61 -14.60 -11.29
CA GLN A 424 -4.55 -13.49 -11.10
C GLN A 424 -4.49 -12.46 -12.23
N ILE A 425 -3.30 -12.04 -12.68
CA ILE A 425 -3.20 -11.09 -13.80
C ILE A 425 -3.76 -11.65 -15.11
N THR A 426 -3.80 -12.98 -15.27
CA THR A 426 -4.45 -13.65 -16.42
C THR A 426 -5.92 -13.96 -16.19
N ASN A 427 -6.39 -13.94 -14.94
CA ASN A 427 -7.74 -14.36 -14.59
C ASN A 427 -8.78 -13.38 -15.16
N ALA A 428 -9.66 -13.87 -16.03
CA ALA A 428 -10.73 -13.08 -16.63
C ALA A 428 -12.10 -13.36 -16.01
N ASP A 429 -12.18 -14.42 -15.20
CA ASP A 429 -13.42 -14.98 -14.70
C ASP A 429 -13.50 -14.71 -13.18
N PRO A 430 -14.51 -13.95 -12.72
CA PRO A 430 -14.76 -13.79 -11.30
C PRO A 430 -14.86 -15.11 -10.55
N ASN A 431 -14.29 -15.15 -9.34
CA ASN A 431 -14.48 -16.27 -8.44
C ASN A 431 -15.93 -16.27 -7.94
N SER A 432 -16.66 -17.35 -8.25
CA SER A 432 -18.05 -17.55 -7.83
C SER A 432 -18.18 -17.96 -6.37
N ASP A 433 -17.07 -18.34 -5.74
CA ASP A 433 -17.03 -18.74 -4.34
C ASP A 433 -16.45 -17.61 -3.49
N PRO A 434 -17.09 -17.26 -2.35
CA PRO A 434 -16.56 -16.24 -1.47
C PRO A 434 -15.25 -16.71 -0.83
N PRO A 435 -14.38 -15.78 -0.40
CA PRO A 435 -13.17 -16.09 0.35
C PRO A 435 -13.42 -17.06 1.53
N GLU A 436 -12.71 -18.20 1.55
CA GLU A 436 -12.80 -19.17 2.65
C GLU A 436 -12.05 -18.65 3.90
N LEU A 437 -12.73 -17.89 4.77
CA LEU A 437 -12.19 -17.42 6.05
C LEU A 437 -12.65 -18.22 7.27
N TYR A 438 -13.84 -18.83 7.23
CA TYR A 438 -14.40 -19.50 8.41
C TYR A 438 -13.84 -20.91 8.60
N LEU A 439 -13.61 -21.30 9.85
CA LEU A 439 -13.16 -22.65 10.19
C LEU A 439 -14.18 -23.70 9.68
N LYS A 440 -13.68 -24.69 8.94
CA LYS A 440 -14.50 -25.74 8.29
C LYS A 440 -15.28 -26.62 9.27
N SER A 441 -14.98 -26.56 10.57
CA SER A 441 -15.57 -27.43 11.61
C SER A 441 -16.90 -26.96 12.21
N GLN A 442 -17.49 -25.84 11.74
CA GLN A 442 -18.85 -25.45 12.12
C GLN A 442 -19.66 -24.86 10.96
N LYS A 443 -19.69 -25.53 9.81
CA LYS A 443 -20.90 -25.50 8.97
C LYS A 443 -22.01 -26.22 9.76
N ARG A 444 -22.55 -25.58 10.80
CA ARG A 444 -23.78 -26.03 11.45
C ARG A 444 -24.92 -25.72 10.49
N ASN A 445 -25.54 -26.82 10.05
CA ASN A 445 -26.80 -27.00 9.34
C ASN A 445 -27.65 -25.75 9.07
#